data_AF-A0A5R8WR10-F1
#
_entry.id   AF-A0A5R8WR10-F1
#
_cell.length_a   1.000
_cell.length_b   1.000
_cell.length_c   1.000
_cell.angle_alpha   90.00
_cell.angle_beta   90.00
_cell.angle_gamma   90.00
#
_symmetry.space_group_name_H-M   'P 1'
#
loop_
_entity.id
_entity.type
_entity.pdbx_description
1 polymer ?
#
loop_
_entity_poly.entity_id
_entity_poly.type
_entity_poly.pdbx_seq_one_letter_code
_entity_poly.pdbx_strand_id
1 'polypeptide(L)'
;MPDTPPPASPALARFRTTFFGDIDHYLAWHDGYEADTTTLDALTPAGRAAAERELLAALQAHWTDPRVIIGLGHLRSRAALPLLHDHLPNAGAYVLAALAQIDAAAVDWPRIDALLGSGASPYQLLDMLMGLRQYFSLAQLPPDVPVTVLSLLIHPEYLVRYHALAALRTWYHLPSAASSQPRADHIFGLICSDQSAGQHREAQRLIREQMQARGYAG
;
A
#
# COMPACT_ATOMS: atom_id res chain seq x y z
N MET A 1 -22.41 4.20 45.66
CA MET A 1 -22.74 5.19 44.63
C MET A 1 -22.42 4.57 43.29
N PRO A 2 -23.32 4.58 42.30
CA PRO A 2 -23.00 4.10 40.97
C PRO A 2 -22.08 5.15 40.32
N ASP A 3 -20.82 4.78 40.09
CA ASP A 3 -19.90 5.57 39.30
C ASP A 3 -20.49 5.75 37.89
N THR A 4 -21.03 6.93 37.66
CA THR A 4 -21.45 7.32 36.32
C THR A 4 -20.15 7.53 35.54
N PRO A 5 -19.90 6.78 34.45
CA PRO A 5 -18.67 6.96 33.70
C PRO A 5 -18.57 8.42 33.24
N PRO A 6 -17.39 9.04 33.29
CA PRO A 6 -17.22 10.43 32.89
C PRO A 6 -17.75 10.62 31.45
N PRO A 7 -18.39 11.75 31.15
CA PRO A 7 -18.93 12.00 29.82
C PRO A 7 -17.82 11.84 28.78
N ALA A 8 -18.12 11.13 27.68
CA ALA A 8 -17.16 10.92 26.61
C ALA A 8 -16.67 12.28 26.09
N SER A 9 -15.34 12.46 26.03
CA SER A 9 -14.73 13.69 25.53
C SER A 9 -15.27 14.02 24.13
N PRO A 10 -15.66 15.29 23.85
CA PRO A 10 -16.12 15.69 22.51
C PRO A 10 -15.13 15.34 21.39
N ALA A 11 -13.82 15.32 21.68
CA ALA A 11 -12.81 14.90 20.72
C ALA A 11 -12.87 13.39 20.42
N LEU A 12 -13.12 12.57 21.45
CA LEU A 12 -13.27 11.12 21.28
C LEU A 12 -14.56 10.77 20.52
N ALA A 13 -15.64 11.52 20.74
CA ALA A 13 -16.86 11.38 19.95
C ALA A 13 -16.61 11.69 18.47
N ARG A 14 -15.91 12.79 18.15
CA ARG A 14 -15.53 13.12 16.77
C ARG A 14 -14.68 12.04 16.12
N PHE A 15 -13.66 11.54 16.82
CA PHE A 15 -12.87 10.40 16.36
C PHE A 15 -13.76 9.21 15.96
N ARG A 16 -14.69 8.80 16.83
CA ARG A 16 -15.58 7.66 16.54
C ARG A 16 -16.46 7.91 15.33
N THR A 17 -17.00 9.12 15.18
CA THR A 17 -17.76 9.48 13.98
C THR A 17 -16.90 9.41 12.72
N THR A 18 -15.67 9.94 12.75
CA THR A 18 -14.77 9.95 11.59
C THR A 18 -14.32 8.55 11.18
N PHE A 19 -13.99 7.69 12.14
CA PHE A 19 -13.39 6.38 11.85
C PHE A 19 -14.40 5.24 11.79
N PHE A 20 -15.57 5.37 12.42
CA PHE A 20 -16.57 4.31 12.52
C PHE A 20 -17.97 4.74 12.09
N GLY A 21 -18.18 6.01 11.75
CA GLY A 21 -19.43 6.49 11.18
C GLY A 21 -19.61 6.04 9.73
N ASP A 22 -20.84 6.22 9.24
CA ASP A 22 -21.23 5.91 7.87
C ASP A 22 -20.37 6.68 6.86
N ILE A 23 -20.08 6.03 5.74
CA ILE A 23 -19.35 6.63 4.63
C ILE A 23 -20.11 6.46 3.33
N ASP A 24 -19.97 7.46 2.47
CA ASP A 24 -20.29 7.29 1.07
C ASP A 24 -19.17 6.47 0.41
N HIS A 25 -19.42 5.18 0.26
CA HIS A 25 -18.47 4.24 -0.35
C HIS A 25 -18.13 4.58 -1.81
N TYR A 26 -19.01 5.27 -2.53
CA TYR A 26 -18.74 5.66 -3.92
C TYR A 26 -17.69 6.77 -3.98
N LEU A 27 -17.86 7.81 -3.15
CA LEU A 27 -16.89 8.90 -3.06
C LEU A 27 -15.56 8.44 -2.44
N ALA A 28 -15.61 7.62 -1.38
CA ALA A 28 -14.40 7.06 -0.77
C ALA A 28 -13.60 6.16 -1.73
N TRP A 29 -14.27 5.48 -2.66
CA TRP A 29 -13.60 4.70 -3.70
C TRP A 29 -12.97 5.59 -4.78
N HIS A 30 -13.59 6.71 -5.15
CA HIS A 30 -13.09 7.61 -6.19
C HIS A 30 -11.93 8.50 -5.70
N ASP A 31 -12.05 9.06 -4.50
CA ASP A 31 -11.11 10.05 -3.97
C ASP A 31 -10.05 9.42 -3.04
N GLY A 32 -10.21 8.14 -2.70
CA GLY A 32 -9.43 7.44 -1.68
C GLY A 32 -10.10 7.53 -0.31
N TYR A 33 -9.88 6.51 0.52
CA TYR A 33 -10.35 6.52 1.90
C TYR A 33 -9.45 7.45 2.73
N GLU A 34 -9.62 8.76 2.61
CA GLU A 34 -8.91 9.71 3.48
C GLU A 34 -9.62 9.78 4.84
N ALA A 35 -9.03 9.18 5.86
CA ALA A 35 -9.46 9.41 7.24
C ALA A 35 -8.92 10.77 7.71
N ASP A 36 -9.77 11.62 8.28
CA ASP A 36 -9.33 12.86 8.93
C ASP A 36 -8.57 12.53 10.23
N THR A 37 -7.27 12.32 10.10
CA THR A 37 -6.37 11.99 11.20
C THR A 37 -6.16 13.16 12.18
N THR A 38 -6.57 14.38 11.82
CA THR A 38 -6.50 15.52 12.75
C THR A 38 -7.40 15.30 13.98
N THR A 39 -8.44 14.48 13.85
CA THR A 39 -9.28 14.06 14.97
C THR A 39 -8.52 13.21 16.00
N LEU A 40 -7.51 12.45 15.58
CA LEU A 40 -6.62 11.69 16.47
C LEU A 40 -5.59 12.60 17.15
N ASP A 41 -5.09 13.62 16.45
CA ASP A 41 -4.16 14.61 17.00
C ASP A 41 -4.79 15.49 18.09
N ALA A 42 -6.10 15.73 17.98
CA ALA A 42 -6.87 16.48 18.97
C ALA A 42 -7.14 15.69 20.28
N LEU A 43 -6.78 14.41 20.35
CA LEU A 43 -7.00 13.59 21.55
C LEU A 43 -5.91 13.82 22.61
N THR A 44 -6.32 13.76 23.88
CA THR A 44 -5.38 13.64 25.00
C THR A 44 -4.62 12.31 24.93
N PRO A 45 -3.50 12.14 25.65
CA PRO A 45 -2.80 10.85 25.68
C PRO A 45 -3.70 9.67 26.07
N ALA A 46 -4.57 9.84 27.06
CA ALA A 46 -5.54 8.83 27.45
C ALA A 46 -6.58 8.57 26.34
N GLY A 47 -7.00 9.61 25.63
CA GLY A 47 -7.89 9.51 24.47
C GLY A 47 -7.24 8.77 23.30
N ARG A 48 -5.97 9.04 23.00
CA ARG A 48 -5.19 8.31 21.97
C ARG A 48 -5.08 6.84 22.31
N ALA A 49 -4.78 6.50 23.57
CA ALA A 49 -4.74 5.11 24.02
C ALA A 49 -6.12 4.42 23.92
N ALA A 50 -7.22 5.14 24.14
CA ALA A 50 -8.57 4.60 23.94
C ALA A 50 -8.89 4.39 22.45
N ALA A 51 -8.58 5.37 21.60
CA ALA A 51 -8.75 5.27 20.15
C ALA A 51 -7.94 4.11 19.56
N GLU A 52 -6.68 3.95 19.98
CA GLU A 52 -5.83 2.83 19.56
C GLU A 52 -6.48 1.48 19.89
N ARG A 53 -7.02 1.31 21.11
CA ARG A 53 -7.72 0.07 21.49
C ARG A 53 -8.97 -0.19 20.64
N GLU A 54 -9.75 0.85 20.34
CA GLU A 54 -10.95 0.72 19.51
C GLU A 54 -10.59 0.34 18.06
N LEU A 55 -9.55 0.96 17.49
CA LEU A 55 -9.05 0.65 16.17
C LEU A 55 -8.46 -0.77 16.09
N LEU A 56 -7.69 -1.19 17.09
CA LEU A 56 -7.16 -2.55 17.18
C LEU A 56 -8.29 -3.58 17.28
N ALA A 57 -9.32 -3.33 18.10
CA ALA A 57 -10.47 -4.20 18.23
C ALA A 57 -11.25 -4.33 16.90
N ALA A 58 -11.42 -3.21 16.17
CA ALA A 58 -12.02 -3.22 14.85
C ALA A 58 -11.22 -4.06 13.85
N LEU A 59 -9.89 -3.90 13.82
CA LEU A 59 -9.02 -4.66 12.93
C LEU A 59 -9.03 -6.17 13.26
N GLN A 60 -9.11 -6.53 14.54
CA GLN A 60 -9.25 -7.92 15.02
C GLN A 60 -10.59 -8.54 14.66
N ALA A 61 -11.67 -7.76 14.63
CA ALA A 61 -12.99 -8.20 14.18
C ALA A 61 -13.08 -8.39 12.65
N HIS A 62 -11.93 -8.38 11.96
CA HIS A 62 -11.80 -8.44 10.50
C HIS A 62 -12.58 -7.34 9.76
N TRP A 63 -12.74 -6.19 10.40
CA TRP A 63 -13.29 -5.03 9.71
C TRP A 63 -12.22 -4.45 8.78
N THR A 64 -12.45 -4.55 7.47
CA THR A 64 -11.52 -4.11 6.41
C THR A 64 -11.74 -2.65 6.01
N ASP A 65 -12.23 -1.80 6.91
CA ASP A 65 -12.35 -0.36 6.63
C ASP A 65 -10.95 0.29 6.61
N PRO A 66 -10.51 0.86 5.47
CA PRO A 66 -9.19 1.47 5.37
C PRO A 66 -8.94 2.58 6.38
N ARG A 67 -9.98 3.27 6.87
CA ARG A 67 -9.83 4.30 7.90
C ARG A 67 -9.23 3.73 9.18
N VAL A 68 -9.59 2.50 9.55
CA VAL A 68 -9.04 1.83 10.73
C VAL A 68 -7.53 1.63 10.58
N ILE A 69 -7.09 1.15 9.41
CA ILE A 69 -5.68 0.91 9.08
C ILE A 69 -4.90 2.23 9.08
N ILE A 70 -5.45 3.27 8.44
CA ILE A 70 -4.86 4.62 8.40
C ILE A 70 -4.70 5.18 9.82
N GLY A 71 -5.72 5.05 10.67
CA GLY A 71 -5.67 5.50 12.05
C GLY A 71 -4.57 4.83 12.86
N LEU A 72 -4.40 3.51 12.70
CA LEU A 72 -3.33 2.75 13.37
C LEU A 72 -1.94 3.15 12.87
N GLY A 73 -1.80 3.41 11.57
CA GLY A 73 -0.59 3.98 10.98
C GLY A 73 -0.24 5.35 11.59
N HIS A 74 -1.22 6.25 11.64
CA HIS A 74 -1.06 7.60 12.20
C HIS A 74 -0.70 7.60 13.68
N LEU A 75 -1.32 6.71 14.46
CA LEU A 75 -0.98 6.51 15.88
C LEU A 75 0.37 5.81 16.09
N ARG A 76 0.98 5.26 15.03
CA ARG A 76 2.20 4.44 15.08
C ARG A 76 2.06 3.25 16.02
N SER A 77 0.91 2.59 15.97
CA SER A 77 0.58 1.46 16.86
C SER A 77 1.45 0.24 16.55
N ARG A 78 2.49 0.00 17.36
CA ARG A 78 3.30 -1.23 17.23
C ARG A 78 2.49 -2.50 17.49
N ALA A 79 1.46 -2.41 18.33
CA ALA A 79 0.57 -3.52 18.63
C ALA A 79 -0.24 -3.98 17.40
N ALA A 80 -0.44 -3.10 16.41
CA ALA A 80 -1.14 -3.42 15.18
C ALA A 80 -0.32 -4.27 14.21
N LEU A 81 1.02 -4.30 14.33
CA LEU A 81 1.90 -4.90 13.33
C LEU A 81 1.51 -6.34 12.94
N PRO A 82 1.24 -7.29 13.85
CA PRO A 82 0.86 -8.64 13.45
C PRO A 82 -0.47 -8.67 12.65
N LEU A 83 -1.47 -7.92 13.11
CA LEU A 83 -2.79 -7.85 12.49
C LEU A 83 -2.74 -7.20 11.11
N LEU A 84 -1.92 -6.15 10.95
CA LEU A 84 -1.76 -5.46 9.68
C LEU A 84 -1.25 -6.40 8.59
N HIS A 85 -0.28 -7.27 8.90
CA HIS A 85 0.20 -8.27 7.95
C HIS A 85 -0.89 -9.26 7.52
N ASP A 86 -1.85 -9.59 8.40
CA ASP A 86 -3.00 -10.43 8.07
C ASP A 86 -3.98 -9.78 7.10
N HIS A 87 -3.98 -8.46 7.02
CA HIS A 87 -4.83 -7.69 6.11
C HIS A 87 -4.16 -7.29 4.80
N LEU A 88 -2.87 -7.60 4.59
CA LEU A 88 -2.15 -7.32 3.34
C LEU A 88 -2.91 -7.78 2.08
N PRO A 89 -3.55 -8.97 2.04
CA PRO A 89 -4.28 -9.41 0.84
C PRO A 89 -5.54 -8.60 0.54
N ASN A 90 -6.08 -7.83 1.48
CA ASN A 90 -7.38 -7.16 1.30
C ASN A 90 -7.25 -5.63 1.19
N ALA A 91 -6.17 -5.06 1.73
CA ALA A 91 -5.94 -3.62 1.81
C ALA A 91 -4.45 -3.29 1.71
N GLY A 92 -3.74 -3.96 0.80
CA GLY A 92 -2.30 -3.88 0.61
C GLY A 92 -1.74 -2.46 0.62
N ALA A 93 -2.31 -1.52 -0.15
CA ALA A 93 -1.78 -0.14 -0.20
C ALA A 93 -1.89 0.57 1.16
N TYR A 94 -3.03 0.45 1.83
CA TYR A 94 -3.27 1.06 3.14
C TYR A 94 -2.44 0.40 4.24
N VAL A 95 -2.33 -0.94 4.21
CA VAL A 95 -1.50 -1.69 5.14
C VAL A 95 -0.04 -1.31 4.99
N LEU A 96 0.49 -1.26 3.76
CA LEU A 96 1.87 -0.86 3.50
C LEU A 96 2.14 0.58 3.94
N ALA A 97 1.18 1.49 3.74
CA ALA A 97 1.25 2.85 4.27
C ALA A 97 1.38 2.85 5.81
N ALA A 98 0.53 2.09 6.49
CA ALA A 98 0.53 2.01 7.94
C ALA A 98 1.82 1.38 8.48
N LEU A 99 2.28 0.29 7.88
CA LEU A 99 3.54 -0.37 8.25
C LEU A 99 4.74 0.59 8.11
N ALA A 100 4.83 1.33 7.00
CA ALA A 100 5.87 2.33 6.78
C ALA A 100 5.86 3.45 7.83
N GLN A 101 4.67 3.88 8.28
CA GLN A 101 4.52 4.91 9.32
C GLN A 101 4.85 4.40 10.73
N ILE A 102 4.51 3.15 11.04
CA ILE A 102 4.75 2.53 12.35
C ILE A 102 6.24 2.18 12.51
N ASP A 103 6.74 1.32 11.63
CA ASP A 103 8.11 0.80 11.65
C ASP A 103 8.41 0.04 10.34
N ALA A 104 9.05 0.73 9.38
CA ALA A 104 9.43 0.12 8.11
C ALA A 104 10.40 -1.07 8.25
N ALA A 105 11.14 -1.17 9.36
CA ALA A 105 12.04 -2.30 9.61
C ALA A 105 11.31 -3.54 10.13
N ALA A 106 10.06 -3.40 10.60
CA ALA A 106 9.24 -4.49 11.09
C ALA A 106 8.34 -5.14 10.02
N VAL A 107 8.52 -4.74 8.75
CA VAL A 107 7.79 -5.32 7.62
C VAL A 107 8.21 -6.77 7.39
N ASP A 108 7.24 -7.67 7.33
CA ASP A 108 7.43 -9.08 6.96
C ASP A 108 7.58 -9.19 5.44
N TRP A 109 8.80 -8.94 4.98
CA TRP A 109 9.14 -9.01 3.56
C TRP A 109 8.95 -10.39 2.93
N PRO A 110 9.31 -11.52 3.57
CA PRO A 110 9.01 -12.84 3.04
C PRO A 110 7.51 -13.02 2.74
N ARG A 111 6.62 -12.50 3.59
CA ARG A 111 5.17 -12.56 3.34
C ARG A 111 4.75 -11.70 2.15
N ILE A 112 5.31 -10.49 2.01
CA ILE A 112 5.04 -9.63 0.85
C ILE A 112 5.51 -10.29 -0.45
N ASP A 113 6.73 -10.82 -0.46
CA ASP A 113 7.31 -11.49 -1.63
C ASP A 113 6.49 -12.72 -2.03
N ALA A 114 6.08 -13.53 -1.05
CA ALA A 114 5.17 -14.65 -1.27
C ALA A 114 3.83 -14.20 -1.88
N LEU A 115 3.25 -13.08 -1.43
CA LEU A 115 2.02 -12.54 -2.02
C LEU A 115 2.23 -12.09 -3.46
N LEU A 116 3.32 -11.38 -3.75
CA LEU A 116 3.66 -10.92 -5.10
C LEU A 116 3.95 -12.08 -6.07
N GLY A 117 4.57 -13.16 -5.59
CA GLY A 117 4.89 -14.35 -6.38
C GLY A 117 3.76 -15.38 -6.46
N SER A 118 2.73 -15.27 -5.63
CA SER A 118 1.59 -16.19 -5.61
C SER A 118 0.54 -15.89 -6.70
N GLY A 119 -0.42 -16.80 -6.87
CA GLY A 119 -1.63 -16.57 -7.67
C GLY A 119 -2.62 -15.57 -7.03
N ALA A 120 -2.11 -14.49 -6.43
CA ALA A 120 -2.92 -13.40 -5.91
C ALA A 120 -3.78 -12.81 -7.04
N SER A 121 -4.97 -12.33 -6.70
CA SER A 121 -5.83 -11.72 -7.69
C SER A 121 -5.19 -10.44 -8.25
N PRO A 122 -5.52 -10.04 -9.48
CA PRO A 122 -4.96 -8.82 -10.08
C PRO A 122 -5.13 -7.59 -9.19
N TYR A 123 -6.31 -7.42 -8.58
CA TYR A 123 -6.59 -6.31 -7.67
C TYR A 123 -5.64 -6.27 -6.46
N GLN A 124 -5.30 -7.42 -5.90
CA GLN A 124 -4.37 -7.51 -4.77
C GLN A 124 -2.95 -7.12 -5.18
N LEU A 125 -2.51 -7.60 -6.35
CA LEU A 125 -1.20 -7.23 -6.90
C LEU A 125 -1.13 -5.72 -7.20
N LEU A 126 -2.19 -5.14 -7.76
CA LEU A 126 -2.28 -3.70 -8.02
C LEU A 126 -2.10 -2.90 -6.74
N ASP A 127 -2.88 -3.24 -5.71
CA ASP A 127 -2.88 -2.52 -4.44
C ASP A 127 -1.51 -2.62 -3.74
N MET A 128 -0.91 -3.83 -3.74
CA MET A 128 0.44 -4.05 -3.23
C MET A 128 1.50 -3.24 -4.00
N LEU A 129 1.47 -3.27 -5.33
CA LEU A 129 2.42 -2.52 -6.16
C LEU A 129 2.29 -1.01 -5.97
N MET A 130 1.07 -0.50 -5.81
CA MET A 130 0.81 0.90 -5.49
C MET A 130 1.40 1.28 -4.14
N GLY A 131 1.14 0.49 -3.09
CA GLY A 131 1.66 0.73 -1.75
C GLY A 131 3.19 0.66 -1.69
N LEU A 132 3.78 -0.38 -2.29
CA LEU A 132 5.24 -0.54 -2.31
C LEU A 132 5.92 0.64 -3.02
N ARG A 133 5.38 1.07 -4.17
CA ARG A 133 5.90 2.23 -4.91
C ARG A 133 5.82 3.52 -4.12
N GLN A 134 4.71 3.74 -3.39
CA GLN A 134 4.42 5.01 -2.74
C GLN A 134 5.13 5.17 -1.39
N TYR A 135 5.27 4.10 -0.62
CA TYR A 135 5.70 4.18 0.78
C TYR A 135 7.10 3.62 1.05
N PHE A 136 7.72 2.94 0.08
CA PHE A 136 9.05 2.36 0.24
C PHE A 136 10.01 2.81 -0.88
N SER A 137 11.20 3.23 -0.47
CA SER A 137 12.33 3.50 -1.37
C SER A 137 13.11 2.22 -1.65
N LEU A 138 13.88 2.21 -2.75
CA LEU A 138 14.74 1.07 -3.11
C LEU A 138 15.65 0.62 -1.96
N ALA A 139 16.18 1.57 -1.17
CA ALA A 139 17.08 1.27 -0.05
C ALA A 139 16.39 0.56 1.13
N GLN A 140 15.06 0.60 1.21
CA GLN A 140 14.27 -0.08 2.24
C GLN A 140 13.77 -1.45 1.79
N LEU A 141 13.85 -1.76 0.49
CA LEU A 141 13.39 -3.03 -0.06
C LEU A 141 14.49 -4.08 0.02
N PRO A 142 14.16 -5.33 0.38
CA PRO A 142 15.05 -6.45 0.15
C PRO A 142 15.32 -6.63 -1.35
N PRO A 143 16.51 -7.14 -1.73
CA PRO A 143 16.88 -7.33 -3.13
C PRO A 143 15.90 -8.20 -3.95
N ASP A 144 15.26 -9.18 -3.30
CA ASP A 144 14.35 -10.11 -3.97
C ASP A 144 13.03 -9.43 -4.40
N VAL A 145 12.56 -8.41 -3.66
CA VAL A 145 11.28 -7.76 -3.96
C VAL A 145 11.29 -7.08 -5.33
N PRO A 146 12.28 -6.23 -5.70
CA PRO A 146 12.39 -5.72 -7.06
C PRO A 146 12.50 -6.81 -8.14
N VAL A 147 13.13 -7.95 -7.85
CA VAL A 147 13.24 -9.08 -8.80
C VAL A 147 11.87 -9.74 -9.03
N THR A 148 11.10 -9.94 -7.96
CA THR A 148 9.72 -10.44 -8.06
C THR A 148 8.83 -9.46 -8.82
N VAL A 149 8.93 -8.16 -8.53
CA VAL A 149 8.19 -7.11 -9.26
C VAL A 149 8.59 -7.06 -10.74
N LEU A 150 9.87 -7.23 -11.07
CA LEU A 150 10.33 -7.33 -12.46
C LEU A 150 9.72 -8.54 -13.18
N SER A 151 9.48 -9.64 -12.47
CA SER A 151 8.81 -10.83 -13.01
C SER A 151 7.33 -10.59 -13.30
N LEU A 152 6.69 -9.60 -12.66
CA LEU A 152 5.30 -9.22 -12.94
C LEU A 152 5.11 -8.48 -14.27
N LEU A 153 6.19 -8.08 -14.97
CA LEU A 153 6.08 -7.50 -16.32
C LEU A 153 5.57 -8.50 -17.37
N ILE A 154 5.57 -9.80 -17.08
CA ILE A 154 4.99 -10.85 -17.92
C ILE A 154 3.63 -11.36 -17.43
N HIS A 155 3.04 -10.70 -16.42
CA HIS A 155 1.73 -11.06 -15.88
C HIS A 155 0.63 -10.89 -16.96
N PRO A 156 -0.40 -11.76 -17.04
CA PRO A 156 -1.45 -11.67 -18.07
C PRO A 156 -2.27 -10.38 -18.03
N GLU A 157 -2.42 -9.78 -16.85
CA GLU A 157 -3.19 -8.54 -16.67
C GLU A 157 -2.37 -7.28 -16.91
N TYR A 158 -2.86 -6.43 -17.82
CA TYR A 158 -2.21 -5.17 -18.20
C TYR A 158 -1.92 -4.25 -17.01
N LEU A 159 -2.91 -4.05 -16.13
CA LEU A 159 -2.75 -3.13 -15.00
C LEU A 159 -1.63 -3.62 -14.07
N VAL A 160 -1.48 -4.93 -13.87
CA VAL A 160 -0.39 -5.47 -13.04
C VAL A 160 0.96 -5.14 -13.67
N ARG A 161 1.12 -5.36 -14.98
CA ARG A 161 2.34 -4.99 -15.72
C ARG A 161 2.63 -3.49 -15.62
N TYR A 162 1.59 -2.66 -15.77
CA TYR A 162 1.70 -1.20 -15.68
C TYR A 162 2.20 -0.75 -14.30
N HIS A 163 1.60 -1.24 -13.22
CA HIS A 163 1.99 -0.87 -11.87
C HIS A 163 3.37 -1.43 -11.49
N ALA A 164 3.73 -2.62 -11.97
CA ALA A 164 5.08 -3.17 -11.81
C ALA A 164 6.14 -2.30 -12.51
N LEU A 165 5.89 -1.89 -13.76
CA LEU A 165 6.75 -0.96 -14.49
C LEU A 165 6.88 0.38 -13.75
N ALA A 166 5.76 0.93 -13.27
CA ALA A 166 5.77 2.20 -12.54
C ALA A 166 6.56 2.12 -11.22
N ALA A 167 6.46 1.00 -10.48
CA ALA A 167 7.23 0.76 -9.27
C ALA A 167 8.74 0.71 -9.56
N LEU A 168 9.16 -0.11 -10.53
CA LEU A 168 10.57 -0.23 -10.94
C LEU A 168 11.16 1.11 -11.39
N ARG A 169 10.43 1.87 -12.20
CA ARG A 169 10.87 3.20 -12.64
C ARG A 169 11.05 4.16 -11.49
N THR A 170 10.16 4.11 -10.50
CA THR A 170 10.24 4.95 -9.30
C THR A 170 11.48 4.61 -8.49
N TRP A 171 11.71 3.33 -8.22
CA TRP A 171 12.83 2.87 -7.37
C TRP A 171 14.21 3.04 -8.01
N TYR A 172 14.32 2.79 -9.32
CA TYR A 172 15.58 2.88 -10.05
C TYR A 172 15.76 4.23 -10.78
N HIS A 173 14.84 5.18 -10.58
CA HIS A 173 14.82 6.49 -11.23
C HIS A 173 14.91 6.42 -12.77
N LEU A 174 14.31 5.39 -13.36
CA LEU A 174 14.37 5.14 -14.81
C LEU A 174 13.47 6.14 -15.56
N PRO A 175 13.80 6.46 -16.82
CA PRO A 175 12.98 7.37 -17.62
C PRO A 175 11.56 6.84 -17.81
N SER A 176 10.58 7.74 -17.71
CA SER A 176 9.23 7.55 -18.23
C SER A 176 8.99 8.54 -19.36
N ALA A 177 8.12 8.21 -20.32
CA ALA A 177 7.61 9.26 -21.20
C ALA A 177 6.92 10.36 -20.39
N ALA A 178 6.96 11.59 -20.90
CA ALA A 178 6.12 12.66 -20.40
C ALA A 178 4.65 12.22 -20.45
N SER A 179 3.87 12.63 -19.46
CA SER A 179 2.45 12.27 -19.33
C SER A 179 1.60 12.63 -20.55
N SER A 180 2.06 13.59 -21.37
CA SER A 180 1.42 14.00 -22.62
C SER A 180 1.68 13.06 -23.81
N GLN A 181 2.67 12.16 -23.74
CA GLN A 181 3.04 11.26 -24.83
C GLN A 181 3.43 9.84 -24.35
N PRO A 182 2.57 9.13 -23.61
CA PRO A 182 2.87 7.78 -23.11
C PRO A 182 3.16 6.77 -24.23
N ARG A 183 2.67 6.99 -25.45
CA ARG A 183 2.98 6.13 -26.62
C ARG A 183 4.39 6.28 -27.18
N ALA A 184 5.14 7.33 -26.80
CA ALA A 184 6.54 7.47 -27.17
C ALA A 184 7.46 6.55 -26.34
N ASP A 185 6.93 5.97 -25.27
CA ASP A 185 7.61 5.02 -24.42
C ASP A 185 7.52 3.61 -25.00
N HIS A 186 8.64 3.15 -25.56
CA HIS A 186 8.71 1.83 -26.17
C HIS A 186 8.36 0.71 -25.17
N ILE A 187 8.86 0.79 -23.93
CA ILE A 187 8.61 -0.23 -22.90
C ILE A 187 7.13 -0.23 -22.51
N PHE A 188 6.52 0.95 -22.38
CA PHE A 188 5.08 1.06 -22.16
C PHE A 188 4.29 0.40 -23.30
N GLY A 189 4.65 0.68 -24.56
CA GLY A 189 4.01 0.06 -25.72
C GLY A 189 4.10 -1.47 -25.72
N LEU A 190 5.22 -2.03 -25.26
CA LEU A 190 5.43 -3.47 -25.14
C LEU A 190 4.55 -4.12 -24.06
N ILE A 191 4.27 -3.43 -22.95
CA ILE A 191 3.42 -3.99 -21.87
C ILE A 191 1.91 -3.78 -22.12
N CYS A 192 1.51 -2.85 -22.97
CA CYS A 192 0.11 -2.61 -23.32
C CYS A 192 -0.51 -3.70 -24.20
N SER A 193 0.30 -4.52 -24.87
CA SER A 193 -0.25 -5.56 -25.74
C SER A 193 -0.74 -6.75 -24.91
N ASP A 194 -1.92 -7.26 -25.26
CA ASP A 194 -2.49 -8.44 -24.59
C ASP A 194 -2.03 -9.77 -25.21
N GLN A 195 -1.19 -9.72 -26.27
CA GLN A 195 -1.07 -10.86 -27.19
C GLN A 195 0.36 -11.38 -27.45
N SER A 196 1.39 -10.87 -26.80
CA SER A 196 2.75 -11.41 -27.03
C SER A 196 3.59 -11.51 -25.77
N ALA A 197 3.70 -12.72 -25.24
CA ALA A 197 4.68 -13.07 -24.22
C ALA A 197 6.12 -12.68 -24.64
N GLY A 198 6.41 -12.65 -25.94
CA GLY A 198 7.68 -12.16 -26.47
C GLY A 198 7.90 -10.66 -26.19
N GLN A 199 6.87 -9.83 -26.36
CA GLN A 199 6.92 -8.39 -26.08
C GLN A 199 7.08 -8.11 -24.58
N HIS A 200 6.42 -8.89 -23.72
CA HIS A 200 6.56 -8.73 -22.27
C HIS A 200 7.96 -9.13 -21.78
N ARG A 201 8.53 -10.21 -22.30
CA ARG A 201 9.93 -10.59 -22.01
C ARG A 201 10.92 -9.54 -22.54
N GLU A 202 10.63 -8.96 -23.69
CA GLU A 202 11.42 -7.86 -24.24
C GLU A 202 11.38 -6.62 -23.34
N ALA A 203 10.19 -6.24 -22.83
CA ALA A 203 10.05 -5.16 -21.85
C ALA A 203 10.88 -5.44 -20.59
N GLN A 204 10.86 -6.69 -20.10
CA GLN A 204 11.67 -7.10 -18.96
C GLN A 204 13.18 -6.97 -19.23
N ARG A 205 13.64 -7.41 -20.41
CA ARG A 205 15.05 -7.27 -20.83
C ARG A 205 15.47 -5.80 -20.87
N LEU A 206 14.68 -4.95 -21.51
CA LEU A 206 14.97 -3.51 -21.63
C LEU A 206 15.02 -2.82 -20.26
N ILE A 207 14.16 -3.20 -19.31
CA ILE A 207 14.23 -2.66 -17.94
C ILE A 207 15.52 -3.07 -17.24
N ARG A 208 15.95 -4.34 -17.35
CA ARG A 208 17.25 -4.77 -16.80
C ARG A 208 18.40 -3.98 -17.37
N GLU A 209 18.40 -3.73 -18.68
CA GLU A 209 19.44 -2.93 -19.34
C GLU A 209 19.48 -1.49 -18.83
N GLN A 210 18.31 -0.88 -18.62
CA GLN A 210 18.23 0.47 -18.03
C GLN A 210 18.72 0.50 -16.57
N MET A 211 18.44 -0.53 -15.78
CA MET A 211 18.95 -0.67 -14.41
C MET A 211 20.48 -0.82 -14.40
N GLN A 212 21.02 -1.69 -15.24
CA GLN A 212 22.46 -1.92 -15.37
C GLN A 212 23.21 -0.68 -15.85
N ALA A 213 22.65 0.06 -16.82
CA ALA A 213 23.23 1.30 -17.31
C ALA A 213 23.34 2.40 -16.22
N ARG A 214 22.56 2.28 -15.14
CA ARG A 214 22.64 3.15 -13.95
C ARG A 214 23.49 2.60 -12.81
N GLY A 215 24.12 1.44 -13.00
CA GLY A 215 25.00 0.82 -12.01
C GLY A 215 24.28 -0.06 -10.97
N TYR A 216 23.01 -0.42 -11.20
CA TYR A 216 22.31 -1.38 -10.35
C TYR A 216 22.56 -2.82 -10.83
N ALA A 217 22.72 -3.76 -9.90
CA ALA A 217 22.72 -5.18 -10.24
C ALA A 217 21.32 -5.58 -10.76
N GLY A 218 21.28 -6.21 -11.93
CA GLY A 218 20.04 -6.57 -12.64
C GLY A 218 19.52 -7.97 -12.35
#